data_AF-A0A1I7T0R6-F1
#
_entry.id   AF-A0A1I7T0R6-F1
#
_cell.length_a   1.000
_cell.length_b   1.000
_cell.length_c   1.000
_cell.angle_alpha   90.00
_cell.angle_beta   90.00
_cell.angle_gamma   90.00
#
_symmetry.space_group_name_H-M   'P 1'
#
loop_
_entity.id
_entity.type
_entity.pdbx_description
1 polymer ?
#
loop_
_entity_poly.entity_id
_entity_poly.type
_entity_poly.pdbx_seq_one_letter_code
_entity_poly.pdbx_strand_id
1 'polypeptide(L)'
;MTEEESDFKLFPDVGTGVSDNRDIRVRFMNRCGFVIDLFWLNENKKPTKFGQLKANQYLDIRTYQNHPWVARKTEDGSKLKMNNKPVYWPQPVHKNIIRRDVCQITAKVQTLKELASRSLLHQNPKIASKDLDNLPRDLQFEVKNIMNNKKEYREIVCAPPPSSNLRALRPPPENQ
;
A
#
# COMPACT_ATOMS: atom_id res chain seq x y z
N MET A 1 15.48 7.74 12.78
CA MET A 1 15.09 6.68 11.84
C MET A 1 15.49 7.17 10.46
N THR A 2 16.54 6.59 9.88
CA THR A 2 17.06 6.99 8.56
C THR A 2 16.09 6.52 7.48
N GLU A 3 16.05 7.20 6.32
CA GLU A 3 15.16 6.83 5.20
C GLU A 3 15.37 5.39 4.73
N GLU A 4 16.59 4.86 4.92
CA GLU A 4 17.01 3.50 4.54
C GLU A 4 16.34 2.39 5.36
N GLU A 5 16.18 2.55 6.68
CA GLU A 5 15.47 1.55 7.52
C GLU A 5 13.98 1.45 7.15
N SER A 6 13.40 2.56 6.69
CA SER A 6 12.00 2.62 6.27
C SER A 6 11.74 1.83 4.99
N ASP A 7 12.76 1.64 4.14
CA ASP A 7 12.62 0.97 2.85
C ASP A 7 12.50 -0.55 3.00
N PHE A 8 13.04 -1.14 4.08
CA PHE A 8 12.93 -2.58 4.36
C PHE A 8 11.57 -3.03 4.90
N LYS A 9 10.89 -2.20 5.70
CA LYS A 9 9.57 -2.56 6.26
C LYS A 9 8.47 -2.49 5.19
N LEU A 10 7.59 -3.50 5.15
CA LEU A 10 6.48 -3.54 4.20
C LEU A 10 5.47 -2.42 4.42
N PHE A 11 5.22 -2.03 5.67
CA PHE A 11 4.34 -0.94 6.08
C PHE A 11 5.09 0.05 6.98
N PRO A 12 4.79 1.36 6.88
CA PRO A 12 5.40 2.36 7.76
C PRO A 12 4.88 2.19 9.20
N ASP A 13 5.74 2.53 10.16
CA ASP A 13 5.45 2.45 11.60
C ASP A 13 4.62 3.66 12.07
N VAL A 14 3.46 3.85 11.45
CA VAL A 14 2.52 4.94 11.75
C VAL A 14 1.10 4.39 11.88
N GLY A 15 0.28 5.06 12.69
CA GLY A 15 -1.09 4.67 12.97
C GLY A 15 -1.99 5.89 13.16
N THR A 16 -3.28 5.62 13.31
CA THR A 16 -4.28 6.66 13.56
C THR A 16 -4.13 7.25 14.96
N GLY A 17 -4.28 8.57 15.10
CA GLY A 17 -4.31 9.25 16.40
C GLY A 17 -5.69 9.16 17.07
N VAL A 18 -5.73 9.27 18.41
CA VAL A 18 -6.94 9.01 19.23
C VAL A 18 -8.02 10.11 19.13
N SER A 19 -7.79 11.21 18.39
CA SER A 19 -8.61 12.44 18.47
C SER A 19 -9.19 12.95 17.14
N ASP A 20 -9.11 12.19 16.05
CA ASP A 20 -9.48 12.68 14.72
C ASP A 20 -10.99 12.58 14.44
N ASN A 21 -11.79 13.51 14.98
CA ASN A 21 -13.25 13.52 14.82
C ASN A 21 -13.76 14.18 13.53
N ARG A 22 -12.89 14.59 12.61
CA ARG A 22 -13.30 15.34 11.41
C ARG A 22 -13.38 14.44 10.18
N ASP A 23 -14.60 14.21 9.70
CA ASP A 23 -14.86 13.50 8.44
C ASP A 23 -14.26 14.21 7.22
N ILE A 24 -13.62 13.42 6.36
CA ILE A 24 -13.05 13.83 5.08
C ILE A 24 -13.50 12.84 3.99
N ARG A 25 -13.88 13.35 2.82
CA ARG A 25 -14.19 12.51 1.65
C ARG A 25 -12.97 12.51 0.73
N VAL A 26 -12.50 11.33 0.34
CA VAL A 26 -11.31 11.15 -0.51
C VAL A 26 -11.65 10.24 -1.68
N ARG A 27 -11.17 10.59 -2.87
CA ARG A 27 -11.12 9.72 -4.05
C ARG A 27 -9.71 9.20 -4.23
N PHE A 28 -9.51 7.91 -4.02
CA PHE A 28 -8.27 7.24 -4.38
C PHE A 28 -8.34 6.81 -5.84
N MET A 29 -7.40 7.25 -6.67
CA MET A 29 -7.36 6.92 -8.10
C MET A 29 -6.09 6.17 -8.43
N ASN A 30 -6.24 4.98 -9.00
CA ASN A 30 -5.12 4.20 -9.48
C ASN A 30 -4.66 4.72 -10.85
N ARG A 31 -3.51 5.39 -10.89
CA ARG A 31 -2.85 5.83 -12.12
C ARG A 31 -1.73 4.88 -12.56
N CYS A 32 -1.59 3.74 -11.90
CA CYS A 32 -0.68 2.68 -12.32
C CYS A 32 -1.33 1.83 -13.43
N GLY A 33 -0.49 1.19 -14.24
CA GLY A 33 -0.92 0.21 -15.25
C GLY A 33 -1.25 -1.19 -14.69
N PHE A 34 -1.38 -1.34 -13.37
CA PHE A 34 -1.55 -2.62 -12.69
C PHE A 34 -2.50 -2.50 -11.50
N VAL A 35 -2.95 -3.65 -10.98
CA VAL A 35 -3.86 -3.74 -9.84
C VAL A 35 -3.14 -3.38 -8.53
N ILE A 36 -3.82 -2.61 -7.67
CA ILE A 36 -3.29 -2.16 -6.38
C ILE A 36 -4.24 -2.52 -5.25
N ASP A 37 -3.69 -2.72 -4.06
CA ASP A 37 -4.45 -2.85 -2.82
C ASP A 37 -4.28 -1.57 -1.99
N LEU A 38 -5.40 -1.08 -1.44
CA LEU A 38 -5.45 0.12 -0.61
C LEU A 38 -5.60 -0.26 0.86
N PHE A 39 -4.79 0.33 1.72
CA PHE A 39 -4.76 0.03 3.16
C PHE A 39 -4.89 1.29 3.99
N TRP A 40 -5.61 1.17 5.10
CA TRP A 40 -5.59 2.11 6.21
C TRP A 40 -4.74 1.51 7.35
N LEU A 41 -3.90 2.31 8.00
CA LEU A 41 -3.14 1.88 9.18
C LEU A 41 -3.91 2.29 10.44
N ASN A 42 -4.39 1.29 11.18
CA ASN A 42 -5.23 1.52 12.35
C ASN A 42 -4.43 2.10 13.54
N GLU A 43 -5.09 2.30 14.68
CA GLU A 43 -4.49 2.80 15.93
C GLU A 43 -3.31 1.93 16.40
N ASN A 44 -3.38 0.61 16.15
CA ASN A 44 -2.30 -0.34 16.46
C ASN A 44 -1.22 -0.38 15.38
N LYS A 45 -1.22 0.57 14.43
CA LYS A 45 -0.31 0.65 13.28
C LYS A 45 -0.37 -0.57 12.36
N LYS A 46 -1.44 -1.36 12.45
CA LYS A 46 -1.62 -2.56 11.62
C LYS A 46 -2.36 -2.20 10.33
N PRO A 47 -1.92 -2.73 9.18
CA PRO A 47 -2.59 -2.50 7.91
C PRO A 47 -3.94 -3.22 7.87
N THR A 48 -4.98 -2.48 7.50
CA THR A 48 -6.32 -3.00 7.23
C THR A 48 -6.64 -2.77 5.77
N LYS A 49 -6.77 -3.85 4.99
CA LYS A 49 -7.08 -3.77 3.55
C LYS A 49 -8.50 -3.25 3.38
N PHE A 50 -8.65 -2.19 2.61
CA PHE A 50 -9.91 -1.50 2.40
C PHE A 50 -10.54 -1.83 1.04
N GLY A 51 -9.70 -2.11 0.05
CA GLY A 51 -10.18 -2.40 -1.28
C GLY A 51 -9.04 -2.69 -2.24
N GLN A 52 -9.43 -3.07 -3.45
CA GLN A 52 -8.54 -3.31 -4.57
C GLN A 52 -8.98 -2.45 -5.75
N LEU A 53 -8.03 -1.87 -6.46
CA LEU A 53 -8.29 -1.00 -7.61
C LEU A 53 -7.55 -1.52 -8.83
N LYS A 54 -8.26 -1.84 -9.91
CA LYS A 54 -7.65 -2.11 -11.23
C LYS A 54 -7.08 -0.81 -11.82
N ALA A 55 -6.31 -0.94 -12.89
CA ALA A 55 -5.75 0.21 -13.60
C ALA A 55 -6.85 1.22 -13.98
N ASN A 56 -6.60 2.51 -13.76
CA ASN A 56 -7.53 3.62 -14.01
C ASN A 56 -8.85 3.59 -13.22
N GLN A 57 -9.01 2.67 -12.26
CA GLN A 57 -10.16 2.68 -11.36
C GLN A 57 -9.96 3.66 -10.19
N TYR A 58 -11.08 4.03 -9.57
CA TYR A 58 -11.09 4.83 -8.36
C TYR A 58 -12.00 4.25 -7.28
N LEU A 59 -11.72 4.60 -6.03
CA LEU A 59 -12.54 4.29 -4.86
C LEU A 59 -12.79 5.56 -4.06
N ASP A 60 -14.07 5.88 -3.85
CA ASP A 60 -14.49 6.98 -2.99
C ASP A 60 -14.65 6.46 -1.56
N ILE A 61 -13.92 7.07 -0.63
CA ILE A 61 -13.90 6.71 0.79
C ILE A 61 -14.27 7.94 1.63
N ARG A 62 -15.17 7.75 2.59
CA ARG A 62 -15.29 8.66 3.74
C ARG A 62 -14.29 8.17 4.78
N THR A 63 -13.33 9.01 5.16
CA THR A 63 -12.28 8.77 6.15
C THR A 63 -12.25 9.92 7.15
N TYR A 64 -11.29 9.94 8.07
CA TYR A 64 -11.11 11.04 9.00
C TYR A 64 -9.77 11.73 8.75
N GLN A 65 -9.66 12.95 9.27
CA GLN A 65 -8.42 13.69 9.31
C GLN A 65 -7.29 12.84 9.89
N ASN A 66 -6.08 12.98 9.35
CA ASN A 66 -4.88 12.27 9.82
C ASN A 66 -4.96 10.73 9.82
N HIS A 67 -5.96 10.08 9.21
CA HIS A 67 -5.90 8.64 9.00
C HIS A 67 -4.79 8.30 7.99
N PRO A 68 -3.77 7.51 8.36
CA PRO A 68 -2.71 7.14 7.43
C PRO A 68 -3.20 6.12 6.39
N TRP A 69 -3.06 6.48 5.12
CA TRP A 69 -3.36 5.60 3.99
C TRP A 69 -2.09 5.25 3.22
N VAL A 70 -2.00 3.99 2.80
CA VAL A 70 -0.93 3.49 1.95
C VAL A 70 -1.48 2.59 0.84
N ALA A 71 -0.77 2.54 -0.28
CA ALA A 71 -1.10 1.66 -1.40
C ALA A 71 0.05 0.69 -1.69
N ARG A 72 -0.30 -0.53 -2.07
CA ARG A 72 0.66 -1.58 -2.44
C ARG A 72 0.27 -2.18 -3.78
N LYS A 73 1.25 -2.56 -4.59
CA LYS A 73 1.00 -3.35 -5.79
C LYS A 73 0.50 -4.74 -5.37
N THR A 74 -0.65 -5.17 -5.88
CA THR A 74 -1.31 -6.41 -5.45
C THR A 74 -0.45 -7.66 -5.67
N GLU A 75 0.38 -7.64 -6.71
CA GLU A 75 1.18 -8.80 -7.12
C GLU A 75 2.28 -9.21 -6.14
N ASP A 76 2.98 -8.22 -5.57
CA ASP A 76 4.22 -8.44 -4.83
C ASP A 76 4.34 -7.59 -3.55
N GLY A 77 3.32 -6.77 -3.25
CA GLY A 77 3.37 -5.87 -2.09
C GLY A 77 4.30 -4.67 -2.29
N SER A 78 4.72 -4.35 -3.52
CA SER A 78 5.61 -3.20 -3.74
C SER A 78 4.95 -1.88 -3.31
N LYS A 79 5.75 -1.00 -2.70
CA LYS A 79 5.32 0.32 -2.23
C LYS A 79 4.95 1.24 -3.40
N LEU A 80 3.86 1.96 -3.24
CA LEU A 80 3.38 2.97 -4.20
C LEU A 80 3.39 4.36 -3.56
N LYS A 81 3.32 5.38 -4.40
CA LYS A 81 3.17 6.78 -3.98
C LYS A 81 1.71 7.19 -4.02
N MET A 82 1.31 8.01 -3.06
CA MET A 82 -0.01 8.60 -2.92
C MET A 82 0.17 10.12 -2.84
N ASN A 83 -0.22 10.84 -3.89
CA ASN A 83 0.13 12.26 -4.08
C ASN A 83 1.63 12.54 -3.85
N ASN A 84 2.48 11.74 -4.51
CA ASN A 84 3.95 11.79 -4.43
C ASN A 84 4.57 11.45 -3.07
N LYS A 85 3.78 11.05 -2.07
CA LYS A 85 4.25 10.66 -0.73
C LYS A 85 4.05 9.15 -0.48
N PRO A 86 4.84 8.52 0.40
CA PRO A 86 4.67 7.09 0.73
C PRO A 86 3.41 6.82 1.58
N VAL A 87 2.96 7.83 2.32
CA VAL A 87 1.75 7.81 3.15
C VAL A 87 0.92 9.03 2.80
N TYR A 88 -0.37 8.82 2.57
CA TYR A 88 -1.33 9.89 2.40
C TYR A 88 -2.04 10.18 3.72
N TRP A 89 -2.08 11.45 4.08
CA TRP A 89 -2.70 11.97 5.29
C TRP A 89 -3.83 12.91 4.87
N PRO A 90 -5.11 12.48 4.94
CA PRO A 90 -6.25 13.32 4.60
C PRO A 90 -6.24 14.59 5.45
N GLN A 91 -6.32 15.75 4.81
CA GLN A 91 -6.42 17.05 5.47
C GLN A 91 -7.63 17.84 4.93
N PRO A 92 -8.34 18.59 5.79
CA PRO A 92 -9.44 19.42 5.33
C PRO A 92 -8.88 20.57 4.48
N VAL A 93 -9.25 20.60 3.20
CA VAL A 93 -8.82 21.68 2.30
C VAL A 93 -9.40 23.03 2.74
N HIS A 94 -10.63 23.04 3.29
CA HIS A 94 -11.33 24.25 3.73
C HIS A 94 -12.03 23.99 5.08
N LYS A 95 -12.02 24.98 5.98
CA LYS A 95 -12.57 24.84 7.34
C LYS A 95 -14.08 24.55 7.37
N ASN A 96 -14.85 24.97 6.37
CA ASN A 96 -16.32 24.89 6.42
C ASN A 96 -16.95 24.14 5.22
N ILE A 97 -16.16 23.52 4.35
CA ILE A 97 -16.68 22.86 3.12
C ILE A 97 -16.15 21.43 3.06
N ILE A 98 -17.06 20.46 3.03
CA ILE A 98 -16.73 19.05 2.78
C ILE A 98 -16.60 18.86 1.27
N ARG A 99 -15.42 19.16 0.72
CA ARG A 99 -15.05 18.80 -0.65
C ARG A 99 -14.37 17.43 -0.67
N ARG A 100 -14.62 16.66 -1.73
CA ARG A 100 -13.90 15.41 -1.98
C ARG A 100 -12.47 15.73 -2.42
N ASP A 101 -11.49 15.35 -1.62
CA ASP A 101 -10.08 15.42 -1.99
C ASP A 101 -9.73 14.28 -2.96
N VAL A 102 -8.71 14.48 -3.80
CA VAL A 102 -8.30 13.50 -4.80
C VAL A 102 -6.87 13.06 -4.52
N CYS A 103 -6.69 11.76 -4.30
CA CYS A 103 -5.40 11.12 -4.10
C CYS A 103 -5.03 10.30 -5.34
N GLN A 104 -4.05 10.77 -6.11
CA GLN A 104 -3.46 10.03 -7.22
C GLN A 104 -2.48 8.99 -6.67
N ILE A 105 -2.66 7.74 -7.06
CA ILE A 105 -1.75 6.64 -6.70
C ILE A 105 -0.88 6.32 -7.92
N THR A 106 0.43 6.41 -7.75
CA THR A 106 1.43 6.22 -8.81
C THR A 106 2.55 5.29 -8.37
N ALA A 107 3.28 4.71 -9.32
CA ALA A 107 4.46 3.90 -9.03
C ALA A 107 5.58 4.77 -8.40
N LYS A 108 6.31 4.21 -7.42
CA LYS A 108 7.59 4.80 -6.97
C LYS A 108 8.61 4.65 -8.11
N VAL A 109 9.50 5.63 -8.26
CA VAL A 109 10.68 5.46 -9.11
C VAL A 109 11.56 4.41 -8.47
N GLN A 110 11.76 3.30 -9.17
CA GLN A 110 12.59 2.19 -8.71
C GLN A 110 13.96 2.27 -9.37
N THR A 111 14.97 1.82 -8.66
CA THR A 111 16.30 1.61 -9.26
C THR A 111 16.23 0.49 -10.30
N LEU A 112 17.16 0.50 -11.26
CA LEU A 112 17.25 -0.57 -12.24
C LEU A 112 17.48 -1.94 -11.58
N LYS A 113 18.26 -1.98 -10.48
CA LYS A 113 18.48 -3.18 -9.67
C LYS A 113 17.16 -3.73 -9.14
N GLU A 114 16.35 -2.88 -8.50
CA GLU A 114 15.02 -3.25 -7.97
C GLU A 114 14.06 -3.77 -9.05
N LEU A 115 14.07 -3.16 -10.24
CA LEU A 115 13.24 -3.58 -11.37
C LEU A 115 13.71 -4.91 -11.96
N ALA A 116 15.02 -5.09 -12.14
CA ALA A 116 15.60 -6.32 -12.66
C ALA A 116 15.34 -7.50 -11.72
N SER A 117 15.57 -7.33 -10.41
CA SER A 117 15.30 -8.36 -9.40
C SER A 117 13.83 -8.78 -9.35
N ARG A 118 12.89 -7.83 -9.50
CA ARG A 118 11.45 -8.13 -9.57
C ARG A 118 11.08 -8.82 -10.88
N SER A 119 11.64 -8.37 -12.00
CA SER A 119 11.36 -8.94 -13.32
C SER A 119 11.81 -10.39 -13.41
N LEU A 120 12.96 -10.71 -12.80
CA LEU A 120 13.48 -12.08 -12.66
C LEU A 120 12.44 -13.00 -11.98
N LEU A 121 11.88 -12.55 -10.85
CA LEU A 121 10.88 -13.30 -10.09
C LEU A 121 9.53 -13.43 -10.82
N HIS A 122 9.17 -12.43 -11.63
CA HIS A 122 7.93 -12.43 -12.41
C HIS A 122 8.00 -13.42 -13.58
N GLN A 123 9.09 -13.39 -14.34
CA GLN A 123 9.24 -14.25 -15.54
C GLN A 123 9.49 -15.70 -15.19
N ASN A 124 10.16 -15.95 -14.06
CA ASN A 124 10.51 -17.30 -13.67
C ASN A 124 10.13 -17.55 -12.19
N PRO A 125 8.81 -17.67 -11.89
CA PRO A 125 8.31 -17.87 -10.54
C PRO A 125 8.75 -19.21 -9.94
N LYS A 126 9.26 -20.12 -10.78
CA LYS A 126 9.89 -21.39 -10.41
C LYS A 126 11.42 -21.33 -10.48
N ILE A 127 12.05 -20.14 -10.36
CA ILE A 127 13.47 -20.08 -9.98
C ILE A 127 13.59 -20.83 -8.66
N ALA A 128 13.82 -22.12 -8.82
CA ALA A 128 14.28 -23.01 -7.80
C ALA A 128 15.59 -22.40 -7.34
N SER A 129 15.81 -22.45 -6.03
CA SER A 129 17.04 -22.09 -5.33
C SER A 129 18.33 -22.15 -6.17
N LYS A 130 18.46 -23.18 -7.03
CA LYS A 130 19.58 -23.42 -7.94
C LYS A 130 19.96 -22.25 -8.87
N ASP A 131 19.00 -21.57 -9.50
CA ASP A 131 19.35 -20.45 -10.40
C ASP A 131 19.74 -19.19 -9.62
N LEU A 132 19.25 -19.08 -8.40
CA LEU A 132 19.63 -18.01 -7.49
C LEU A 132 21.09 -18.17 -7.05
N ASP A 133 21.54 -19.40 -6.82
CA ASP A 133 22.91 -19.70 -6.39
C ASP A 133 23.97 -19.28 -7.42
N ASN A 134 23.58 -19.14 -8.69
CA ASN A 134 24.44 -18.64 -9.78
C ASN A 134 24.60 -17.12 -9.80
N LEU A 135 23.79 -16.37 -9.02
CA LEU A 135 23.92 -14.92 -8.93
C LEU A 135 24.99 -14.52 -7.91
N PRO A 136 25.63 -13.35 -8.07
CA PRO A 136 26.43 -12.73 -7.02
C PRO A 136 25.68 -12.64 -5.69
N ARG A 137 26.40 -12.85 -4.58
CA ARG A 137 25.82 -12.97 -3.23
C ARG A 137 24.92 -11.78 -2.84
N ASP A 138 25.29 -10.57 -3.25
CA ASP A 138 24.49 -9.36 -2.99
C ASP A 138 23.14 -9.38 -3.69
N LEU A 139 23.07 -9.92 -4.92
CA LEU A 139 21.82 -10.09 -5.65
C LEU A 139 20.98 -11.22 -5.08
N GLN A 140 21.61 -12.29 -4.58
CA GLN A 140 20.88 -13.36 -3.88
C GLN A 140 20.15 -12.81 -2.65
N PHE A 141 20.82 -11.99 -1.85
CA PHE A 141 20.22 -11.37 -0.68
C PHE A 141 19.03 -10.49 -1.05
N GLU A 142 19.19 -9.63 -2.07
CA GLU A 142 18.14 -8.75 -2.57
C GLU A 142 16.90 -9.53 -3.03
N VAL A 143 17.09 -10.56 -3.86
CA VAL A 143 15.98 -11.34 -4.41
C VAL A 143 15.29 -12.15 -3.31
N LYS A 144 16.05 -12.72 -2.36
CA LYS A 144 15.49 -13.38 -1.16
C LYS A 144 14.65 -12.41 -0.33
N ASN A 145 15.12 -11.18 -0.14
CA ASN A 145 14.38 -10.15 0.59
C ASN A 145 13.05 -9.81 -0.10
N ILE A 146 13.04 -9.63 -1.42
CA ILE A 146 11.80 -9.40 -2.19
C ILE A 146 10.84 -10.59 -2.05
N MET A 147 11.35 -11.83 -2.10
CA MET A 147 10.52 -13.03 -1.91
C MET A 147 9.91 -13.09 -0.51
N ASN A 148 10.67 -12.77 0.53
CA ASN A 148 10.18 -12.71 1.91
C ASN A 148 9.10 -11.64 2.08
N ASN A 149 9.33 -10.42 1.57
CA ASN A 149 8.35 -9.35 1.61
C ASN A 149 7.06 -9.71 0.86
N LYS A 150 7.17 -10.38 -0.29
CA LYS A 150 6.02 -10.90 -1.02
C LYS A 150 5.25 -11.94 -0.20
N LYS A 151 5.95 -12.81 0.53
CA LYS A 151 5.32 -13.80 1.42
C LYS A 151 4.58 -13.12 2.58
N GLU A 152 5.25 -12.22 3.30
CA GLU A 152 4.65 -11.42 4.39
C GLU A 152 3.42 -10.65 3.90
N TYR A 153 3.51 -10.03 2.72
CA TYR A 153 2.39 -9.32 2.11
C TYR A 153 1.19 -10.22 1.85
N ARG A 154 1.41 -11.43 1.33
CA ARG A 154 0.32 -12.39 1.09
C ARG A 154 -0.34 -12.83 2.40
N GLU A 155 0.43 -13.00 3.46
CA GLU A 155 -0.11 -13.33 4.79
C GLU A 155 -1.03 -12.21 5.30
N ILE A 156 -0.65 -10.94 5.12
CA ILE A 156 -1.46 -9.77 5.50
C ILE A 156 -2.75 -9.67 4.67
N VAL A 157 -2.67 -9.89 3.35
CA VAL A 157 -3.85 -9.78 2.47
C VAL A 157 -4.84 -10.94 2.67
N CYS A 158 -4.35 -12.12 3.02
CA CYS A 158 -5.19 -13.30 3.29
C CYS A 158 -5.71 -13.34 4.72
N ALA A 159 -5.21 -12.49 5.63
CA ALA A 159 -5.69 -12.45 7.00
C ALA A 159 -7.17 -12.01 7.05
N PRO A 160 -8.00 -12.65 7.88
CA PRO A 160 -9.38 -12.22 8.07
C PRO A 160 -9.40 -10.78 8.61
N PRO A 161 -10.38 -9.94 8.20
CA PRO A 161 -10.47 -8.57 8.67
C PRO A 161 -10.61 -8.56 10.20
N PRO A 162 -9.94 -7.63 10.91
CA PRO A 162 -10.05 -7.55 12.37
C PRO A 162 -11.50 -7.30 12.78
N SER A 163 -11.98 -8.07 13.76
CA SER A 163 -13.36 -8.09 14.26
C SER A 163 -13.80 -6.79 14.97
N SER A 164 -12.89 -5.83 15.17
CA SER A 164 -13.13 -4.60 15.91
C SER A 164 -13.52 -3.42 15.00
N ASN A 165 -14.79 -3.02 15.14
CA ASN A 165 -15.36 -1.71 14.79
C ASN A 165 -15.27 -1.28 13.31
N LEU A 166 -15.94 -2.03 12.43
CA LEU A 166 -16.43 -1.55 11.12
C LEU A 166 -17.44 -0.38 11.20
N ARG A 167 -17.64 0.22 12.39
CA ARG A 167 -18.70 1.22 12.61
C ARG A 167 -18.41 2.57 11.96
N ALA A 168 -17.13 2.91 11.73
CA ALA A 168 -16.75 4.26 11.30
C ALA A 168 -16.51 4.41 9.79
N LEU A 169 -16.30 3.33 9.02
CA LEU A 169 -15.82 3.44 7.65
C LEU A 169 -16.37 2.30 6.78
N ARG A 170 -17.66 2.37 6.41
CA ARG A 170 -18.21 1.45 5.39
C ARG A 170 -17.83 1.95 3.99
N PRO A 171 -17.28 1.11 3.09
CA PRO A 171 -17.24 1.44 1.68
C PRO A 171 -18.68 1.65 1.18
N PRO A 172 -18.92 2.55 0.21
CA PRO A 172 -20.23 2.66 -0.41
C PRO A 172 -20.63 1.30 -1.02
N PRO A 173 -21.90 0.88 -0.93
CA PRO A 173 -22.36 -0.35 -1.56
C PRO A 173 -22.08 -0.29 -3.07
N GLU A 174 -21.55 -1.39 -3.62
CA GLU A 174 -21.41 -1.55 -5.07
C GLU A 174 -22.81 -1.44 -5.69
N ASN A 175 -22.99 -0.50 -6.62
CA ASN A 175 -24.24 -0.37 -7.38
C ASN A 175 -24.48 -1.66 -8.17
N GLN A 176 -25.58 -2.36 -7.86
CA GLN A 176 -26.23 -3.32 -8.74
C GLN A 176 -27.05 -2.59 -9.80
#